data_AF-A0A6P0VV52-F1
#
_entry.id   AF-A0A6P0VV52-F1
#
_cell.length_a   1.000
_cell.length_b   1.000
_cell.length_c   1.000
_cell.angle_alpha   90.00
_cell.angle_beta   90.00
_cell.angle_gamma   90.00
#
_symmetry.space_group_name_H-M   'P 1'
#
loop_
_entity.id
_entity.type
_entity.pdbx_description
1 polymer ?
#
loop_
_entity_poly.entity_id
_entity_poly.type
_entity_poly.pdbx_seq_one_letter_code
_entity_poly.pdbx_strand_id
1 'polypeptide(L)'
;MTLQSDQNLGIQANDDLPYYIDALLPTSKPRWNAGSPLGTPVTIRYSFMQTKPASSQWQDWDDFQPFTEEQKEYTRQALELYSDISGITFVEDSVPQSGGQIQFGYIDIPNYGGWSTGVGSDTQNSYIWIDTNRSNLAPGTRGYYLLLHEIGHSLGLKHTFTGDSTLPTEEDSYQYSNMSYTEHPDMPDARPETPQLYDIAAIQHLYGTNNNTRSGNNFYSWATDATFIETIWDGGGTDTIIAANQTRNVEINLKPGSFSSIGSYDGSNAKNNLAIAYGDQNNIIENAIGGSGNDVIRGNNADNELYGSNGNDYIFGDLGGDTISGGDGDDSLYGGGGNDSILGGAGDDTLNGWYGDDTLRGESGNDTLNGSYGDDYLSGGSGNDSLLGGEGSDTLYGGNNNDYLFGDIGNDTLDGGYGSDSLYGGGGDDSVLG
;
A
#
# COMPACT_ATOMS: atom_id res chain seq x y z
N MET A 1 3.35 -30.94 -3.09
CA MET A 1 4.75 -30.65 -3.46
C MET A 1 4.97 -29.20 -3.03
N THR A 2 5.86 -29.01 -2.08
CA THR A 2 6.02 -27.82 -1.24
C THR A 2 6.18 -26.54 -2.06
N LEU A 3 5.26 -25.60 -1.92
CA LEU A 3 5.49 -24.20 -2.29
C LEU A 3 6.61 -23.69 -1.38
N GLN A 4 7.75 -23.42 -2.00
CA GLN A 4 8.84 -22.72 -1.37
C GLN A 4 8.33 -21.33 -0.99
N SER A 5 8.36 -21.05 0.31
CA SER A 5 8.44 -19.69 0.83
C SER A 5 9.37 -18.87 -0.05
N ASP A 6 8.88 -17.75 -0.59
CA ASP A 6 9.72 -16.75 -1.23
C ASP A 6 10.74 -16.24 -0.21
N GLN A 7 11.92 -16.86 -0.24
CA GLN A 7 13.07 -16.61 0.64
C GLN A 7 14.15 -15.82 -0.11
N ASN A 8 13.77 -14.97 -1.07
CA ASN A 8 14.76 -14.17 -1.82
C ASN A 8 14.69 -12.65 -1.65
N LEU A 9 13.80 -12.13 -0.81
CA LEU A 9 14.00 -10.88 -0.05
C LEU A 9 13.28 -11.09 1.29
N GLY A 10 14.02 -11.55 2.31
CA GLY A 10 13.47 -11.81 3.64
C GLY A 10 13.18 -10.51 4.40
N ILE A 11 12.24 -9.71 3.91
CA ILE A 11 11.76 -8.49 4.57
C ILE A 11 10.24 -8.58 4.59
N GLN A 12 9.65 -8.83 5.77
CA GLN A 12 8.21 -8.68 5.97
C GLN A 12 7.97 -7.25 6.46
N ALA A 13 7.10 -6.52 5.75
CA ALA A 13 6.97 -5.06 5.86
C ALA A 13 6.90 -4.51 7.30
N ASN A 14 6.29 -5.21 8.26
CA ASN A 14 6.17 -4.73 9.64
C ASN A 14 7.37 -5.02 10.57
N ASP A 15 8.14 -6.09 10.33
CA ASP A 15 9.21 -6.49 11.25
C ASP A 15 10.46 -5.61 11.11
N ASP A 16 10.69 -5.06 9.91
CA ASP A 16 11.84 -4.22 9.59
C ASP A 16 11.50 -2.71 9.53
N LEU A 17 10.26 -2.32 9.83
CA LEU A 17 9.86 -0.90 9.95
C LEU A 17 10.81 -0.06 10.82
N PRO A 18 11.32 -0.54 11.97
CA PRO A 18 12.31 0.20 12.75
C PRO A 18 13.60 0.50 11.97
N TYR A 19 14.06 -0.44 11.13
CA TYR A 19 15.25 -0.25 10.31
C TYR A 19 15.04 0.87 9.27
N TYR A 20 13.88 0.87 8.58
CA TYR A 20 13.57 1.92 7.60
C TYR A 20 13.44 3.30 8.24
N ILE A 21 12.81 3.38 9.42
CA ILE A 21 12.74 4.63 10.19
C ILE A 21 14.15 5.12 10.55
N ASP A 22 15.02 4.25 11.06
CA ASP A 22 16.38 4.63 11.45
C ASP A 22 17.27 4.94 10.22
N ALA A 23 16.98 4.37 9.05
CA ALA A 23 17.63 4.73 7.79
C ALA A 23 17.29 6.16 7.31
N LEU A 24 16.13 6.70 7.69
CA LEU A 24 15.72 8.06 7.34
C LEU A 24 15.89 9.08 8.47
N LEU A 25 16.23 8.65 9.69
CA LEU A 25 16.41 9.54 10.84
C LEU A 25 17.85 9.52 11.36
N PRO A 26 18.46 10.69 11.64
CA PRO A 26 19.67 10.73 12.44
C PRO A 26 19.45 10.13 13.84
N THR A 27 20.50 9.60 14.46
CA THR A 27 20.46 9.07 15.85
C THR A 27 19.91 10.07 16.86
N SER A 28 20.10 11.37 16.63
CA SER A 28 19.57 12.46 17.48
C SER A 28 18.07 12.70 17.31
N LYS A 29 17.43 12.17 16.26
CA LYS A 29 16.01 12.32 15.91
C LYS A 29 15.52 13.78 16.05
N PRO A 30 16.18 14.73 15.33
CA PRO A 30 15.85 16.15 15.45
C PRO A 30 14.40 16.39 15.01
N ARG A 31 13.67 17.20 15.77
CA ARG A 31 12.25 17.54 15.50
C ARG A 31 11.84 18.82 16.21
N TRP A 32 10.81 19.48 15.71
CA TRP A 32 10.36 20.79 16.22
C TRP A 32 9.91 20.78 17.68
N ASN A 33 9.41 19.66 18.18
CA ASN A 33 8.98 19.45 19.56
C ASN A 33 9.92 18.50 20.31
N ALA A 34 11.24 18.63 20.14
CA ALA A 34 12.26 17.72 20.69
C ALA A 34 12.15 17.42 22.21
N GLY A 35 11.52 18.31 22.98
CA GLY A 35 11.25 18.10 24.41
C GLY A 35 10.05 17.19 24.74
N SER A 36 9.22 16.84 23.76
CA SER A 36 8.06 15.95 23.90
C SER A 36 8.41 14.51 23.49
N PRO A 37 7.66 13.48 23.91
CA PRO A 37 7.85 12.12 23.39
C PRO A 37 7.78 12.06 21.86
N LEU A 38 8.43 11.05 21.26
CA LEU A 38 8.24 10.72 19.84
C LEU A 38 6.76 10.42 19.57
N GLY A 39 6.28 10.73 18.36
CA GLY A 39 4.88 10.58 18.00
C GLY A 39 3.96 11.69 18.54
N THR A 40 4.50 12.74 19.18
CA THR A 40 3.68 13.85 19.69
C THR A 40 3.36 14.84 18.56
N PRO A 41 2.08 15.20 18.35
CA PRO A 41 1.70 16.24 17.38
C PRO A 41 2.39 17.59 17.62
N VAL A 42 2.51 18.39 16.57
CA VAL A 42 3.17 19.70 16.62
C VAL A 42 2.53 20.71 15.69
N THR A 43 2.50 21.98 16.10
CA THR A 43 2.20 23.09 15.19
C THR A 43 3.49 23.74 14.74
N ILE A 44 3.72 23.78 13.42
CA ILE A 44 4.91 24.40 12.81
C ILE A 44 4.46 25.64 12.03
N ARG A 45 5.10 26.77 12.33
CA ARG A 45 4.85 28.01 11.59
C ARG A 45 5.72 28.07 10.35
N TYR A 46 5.22 28.67 9.28
CA TYR A 46 6.02 28.91 8.09
C TYR A 46 5.72 30.26 7.46
N SER A 47 6.64 30.76 6.62
CA SER A 47 6.45 32.01 5.88
C SER A 47 7.27 32.05 4.59
N PHE A 48 6.96 33.00 3.71
CA PHE A 48 7.67 33.22 2.45
C PHE A 48 8.54 34.48 2.54
N MET A 49 9.85 34.31 2.34
CA MET A 49 10.81 35.40 2.44
C MET A 49 10.56 36.46 1.35
N GLN A 50 10.64 37.74 1.75
CA GLN A 50 10.57 38.88 0.82
C GLN A 50 11.96 39.44 0.48
N THR A 51 12.96 39.13 1.30
CA THR A 51 14.35 39.52 1.13
C THR A 51 15.27 38.42 1.65
N LYS A 52 16.44 38.24 1.03
CA LYS A 52 17.48 37.34 1.50
C LYS A 52 17.89 37.69 2.95
N PRO A 53 17.87 36.73 3.90
CA PRO A 53 18.36 36.94 5.26
C PRO A 53 19.84 37.32 5.27
N ALA A 54 20.23 38.21 6.18
CA ALA A 54 21.63 38.52 6.41
C ALA A 54 22.31 37.33 7.11
N SER A 55 23.07 36.55 6.35
CA SER A 55 23.79 35.37 6.85
C SER A 55 25.12 35.20 6.12
N SER A 56 26.17 34.85 6.84
CA SER A 56 27.44 34.46 6.23
C SER A 56 27.37 33.10 5.54
N GLN A 57 26.37 32.27 5.86
CA GLN A 57 26.23 30.92 5.32
C GLN A 57 25.95 30.90 3.81
N TRP A 58 25.24 31.90 3.30
CA TRP A 58 24.85 32.00 1.88
C TRP A 58 25.33 33.30 1.27
N GLN A 59 26.44 33.87 1.78
CA GLN A 59 26.94 35.16 1.30
C GLN A 59 27.24 35.15 -0.20
N ASP A 60 27.65 34.00 -0.74
CA ASP A 60 28.06 33.80 -2.13
C ASP A 60 26.91 33.32 -3.05
N TRP A 61 25.67 33.23 -2.54
CA TRP A 61 24.49 32.89 -3.33
C TRP A 61 23.78 34.16 -3.78
N ASP A 62 23.59 34.38 -5.08
CA ASP A 62 23.04 35.62 -5.61
C ASP A 62 21.63 35.41 -6.21
N ASP A 63 21.04 36.47 -6.76
CA ASP A 63 19.75 36.41 -7.47
C ASP A 63 18.56 35.89 -6.66
N PHE A 64 18.47 36.29 -5.38
CA PHE A 64 17.29 36.02 -4.56
C PHE A 64 16.00 36.50 -5.23
N GLN A 65 14.99 35.63 -5.28
CA GLN A 65 13.64 35.96 -5.74
C GLN A 65 12.61 35.58 -4.65
N PRO A 66 11.67 36.47 -4.31
CA PRO A 66 10.48 36.09 -3.55
C PRO A 66 9.65 35.07 -4.33
N PHE A 67 8.98 34.15 -3.64
CA PHE A 67 8.04 33.23 -4.28
C PHE A 67 6.89 33.99 -4.94
N THR A 68 6.52 33.59 -6.15
CA THR A 68 5.27 34.01 -6.80
C THR A 68 4.07 33.42 -6.05
N GLU A 69 2.87 34.00 -6.21
CA GLU A 69 1.67 33.45 -5.57
C GLU A 69 1.38 32.00 -5.98
N GLU A 70 1.66 31.64 -7.23
CA GLU A 70 1.53 30.27 -7.72
C GLU A 70 2.50 29.31 -7.00
N GLN A 71 3.76 29.71 -6.81
CA GLN A 71 4.74 28.90 -6.06
C GLN A 71 4.37 28.75 -4.59
N LYS A 72 3.83 29.82 -3.97
CA LYS A 72 3.31 29.74 -2.61
C LYS A 72 2.20 28.71 -2.51
N GLU A 73 1.29 28.69 -3.49
CA GLU A 73 0.18 27.75 -3.50
C GLU A 73 0.64 26.30 -3.59
N TYR A 74 1.58 25.98 -4.49
CA TYR A 74 2.17 24.63 -4.54
C TYR A 74 2.92 24.28 -3.25
N THR A 75 3.52 25.25 -2.57
CA THR A 75 4.15 25.02 -1.26
C THR A 75 3.13 24.70 -0.18
N ARG A 76 1.97 25.36 -0.18
CA ARG A 76 0.87 25.03 0.74
C ARG A 76 0.38 23.61 0.52
N GLN A 77 0.19 23.20 -0.74
CA GLN A 77 -0.19 21.84 -1.11
C GLN A 77 0.87 20.82 -0.62
N ALA A 78 2.15 21.09 -0.85
CA ALA A 78 3.23 20.22 -0.39
C ALA A 78 3.27 20.08 1.15
N LEU A 79 3.00 21.16 1.89
CA LEU A 79 2.90 21.14 3.36
C LEU A 79 1.65 20.38 3.83
N GLU A 80 0.52 20.55 3.14
CA GLU A 80 -0.73 19.84 3.41
C GLU A 80 -0.54 18.33 3.29
N LEU A 81 0.22 17.84 2.30
CA LEU A 81 0.56 16.41 2.19
C LEU A 81 1.26 15.85 3.43
N TYR A 82 2.15 16.62 4.07
CA TYR A 82 2.78 16.20 5.32
C TYR A 82 1.82 16.28 6.52
N SER A 83 0.89 17.25 6.54
CA SER A 83 -0.17 17.33 7.55
C SER A 83 -1.21 16.21 7.41
N ASP A 84 -1.49 15.77 6.20
CA ASP A 84 -2.44 14.69 5.92
C ASP A 84 -1.95 13.36 6.49
N ILE A 85 -0.65 13.09 6.43
CA ILE A 85 -0.07 11.83 6.89
C ILE A 85 0.33 11.83 8.37
N SER A 86 0.38 12.99 9.04
CA SER A 86 1.05 13.09 10.34
C SER A 86 0.42 14.11 11.29
N GLY A 87 0.79 14.05 12.57
CA GLY A 87 0.37 15.00 13.61
C GLY A 87 0.92 16.42 13.45
N ILE A 88 1.40 16.82 12.27
CA ILE A 88 1.90 18.16 11.99
C ILE A 88 0.74 19.07 11.55
N THR A 89 0.64 20.26 12.14
CA THR A 89 -0.22 21.33 11.65
C THR A 89 0.64 22.51 11.19
N PHE A 90 0.58 22.86 9.91
CA PHE A 90 1.27 24.04 9.39
C PHE A 90 0.42 25.31 9.51
N VAL A 91 1.05 26.41 9.93
CA VAL A 91 0.39 27.72 10.05
C VAL A 91 1.22 28.78 9.34
N GLU A 92 0.65 29.40 8.31
CA GLU A 92 1.31 30.49 7.59
C GLU A 92 1.33 31.78 8.42
N ASP A 93 2.51 32.38 8.50
CA ASP A 93 2.69 33.73 8.97
C ASP A 93 2.84 34.70 7.80
N SER A 94 2.02 35.75 7.81
CA SER A 94 2.02 36.79 6.79
C SER A 94 3.32 37.60 6.75
N VAL A 95 4.12 37.55 7.82
CA VAL A 95 5.43 38.21 7.92
C VAL A 95 6.44 37.24 8.53
N PRO A 96 7.59 37.01 7.87
CA PRO A 96 8.68 36.22 8.43
C PRO A 96 9.11 36.70 9.83
N GLN A 97 9.18 35.78 10.79
CA GLN A 97 9.63 36.05 12.16
C GLN A 97 11.08 35.58 12.37
N SER A 98 11.68 35.98 13.48
CA SER A 98 13.00 35.52 13.90
C SER A 98 12.83 34.31 14.83
N GLY A 99 13.13 33.11 14.33
CA GLY A 99 13.01 31.86 15.07
C GLY A 99 11.62 31.22 14.97
N GLY A 100 11.57 29.90 15.21
CA GLY A 100 10.32 29.15 15.36
C GLY A 100 9.55 28.91 14.06
N GLN A 101 10.18 29.06 12.89
CA GLN A 101 9.51 28.92 11.60
C GLN A 101 10.35 28.22 10.53
N ILE A 102 9.66 27.60 9.57
CA ILE A 102 10.21 27.29 8.24
C ILE A 102 10.07 28.54 7.35
N GLN A 103 11.12 28.91 6.63
CA GLN A 103 11.10 30.04 5.70
C GLN A 103 11.54 29.61 4.31
N PHE A 104 10.70 29.93 3.32
CA PHE A 104 10.92 29.55 1.92
C PHE A 104 11.45 30.72 1.09
N GLY A 105 12.37 30.46 0.18
CA GLY A 105 12.83 31.43 -0.83
C GLY A 105 13.56 30.81 -2.02
N TYR A 106 13.61 31.56 -3.12
CA TYR A 106 14.42 31.22 -4.29
C TYR A 106 15.74 31.96 -4.24
N ILE A 107 16.79 31.28 -4.66
CA ILE A 107 18.11 31.88 -4.83
C ILE A 107 18.88 31.07 -5.87
N ASP A 108 19.84 31.68 -6.57
CA ASP A 108 20.76 30.90 -7.40
C ASP A 108 21.69 30.12 -6.46
N ILE A 109 21.62 28.79 -6.52
CA ILE A 109 22.39 27.89 -5.66
C ILE A 109 23.42 27.16 -6.53
N PRO A 110 24.69 27.59 -6.53
CA PRO A 110 25.71 26.99 -7.38
C PRO A 110 25.87 25.48 -7.10
N ASN A 111 25.59 24.64 -8.10
CA ASN A 111 25.74 23.18 -8.11
C ASN A 111 24.67 22.37 -7.34
N TYR A 112 23.60 23.00 -6.83
CA TYR A 112 22.52 22.30 -6.12
C TYR A 112 21.15 22.61 -6.72
N GLY A 113 20.18 21.72 -6.51
CA GLY A 113 18.78 21.95 -6.93
C GLY A 113 17.91 22.59 -5.84
N GLY A 114 18.27 22.36 -4.58
CA GLY A 114 17.61 22.84 -3.38
C GLY A 114 18.55 22.70 -2.18
N TRP A 115 18.19 23.33 -1.07
CA TRP A 115 18.92 23.20 0.20
C TRP A 115 18.03 23.54 1.40
N SER A 116 18.10 22.71 2.43
CA SER A 116 17.47 22.93 3.73
C SER A 116 18.51 23.01 4.85
N THR A 117 18.29 23.89 5.83
CA THR A 117 19.13 23.93 7.05
C THR A 117 18.76 22.84 8.06
N GLY A 118 17.79 21.98 7.76
CA GLY A 118 17.24 21.02 8.71
C GLY A 118 16.28 21.68 9.70
N VAL A 119 15.95 20.95 10.77
CA VAL A 119 14.99 21.37 11.80
C VAL A 119 15.42 22.66 12.50
N GLY A 120 14.50 23.61 12.61
CA GLY A 120 14.69 24.84 13.37
C GLY A 120 14.53 24.66 14.89
N SER A 121 14.43 25.78 15.59
CA SER A 121 14.10 25.84 17.02
C SER A 121 13.35 27.14 17.31
N ASP A 122 12.88 27.33 18.54
CA ASP A 122 12.26 28.59 18.99
C ASP A 122 13.14 29.82 18.71
N THR A 123 14.45 29.63 18.62
CA THR A 123 15.42 30.71 18.37
C THR A 123 16.03 30.71 16.98
N GLN A 124 15.78 29.68 16.17
CA GLN A 124 16.41 29.50 14.86
C GLN A 124 15.39 29.04 13.82
N ASN A 125 15.32 29.76 12.70
CA ASN A 125 14.49 29.34 11.58
C ASN A 125 15.10 28.12 10.88
N SER A 126 14.24 27.30 10.29
CA SER A 126 14.61 26.41 9.20
C SER A 126 14.47 27.18 7.89
N TYR A 127 15.49 27.17 7.05
CA TYR A 127 15.45 27.82 5.74
C TYR A 127 15.44 26.76 4.65
N ILE A 128 14.46 26.85 3.76
CA ILE A 128 14.35 26.05 2.55
C ILE A 128 14.60 26.97 1.36
N TRP A 129 15.64 26.63 0.62
CA TRP A 129 16.07 27.30 -0.60
C TRP A 129 15.82 26.38 -1.79
N ILE A 130 15.16 26.89 -2.82
CA ILE A 130 15.05 26.20 -4.12
C ILE A 130 15.85 26.98 -5.15
N ASP A 131 16.57 26.26 -6.02
CA ASP A 131 17.36 26.88 -7.08
C ASP A 131 16.45 27.57 -8.13
N THR A 132 16.87 28.73 -8.63
CA THR A 132 16.09 29.50 -9.61
C THR A 132 15.85 28.75 -10.93
N ASN A 133 16.70 27.79 -11.32
CA ASN A 133 16.48 26.94 -12.50
C ASN A 133 15.46 25.82 -12.25
N ARG A 134 14.96 25.68 -11.02
CA ARG A 134 13.92 24.73 -10.59
C ARG A 134 12.65 25.46 -10.14
N SER A 135 12.34 26.57 -10.81
CA SER A 135 11.24 27.47 -10.47
C SER A 135 9.82 26.94 -10.73
N ASN A 136 9.68 25.89 -11.52
CA ASN A 136 8.40 25.21 -11.70
C ASN A 136 8.16 24.24 -10.54
N LEU A 137 7.19 24.58 -9.69
CA LEU A 137 6.78 23.78 -8.52
C LEU A 137 5.43 23.09 -8.74
N ALA A 138 4.93 22.97 -9.97
CA ALA A 138 3.72 22.19 -10.21
C ALA A 138 3.98 20.69 -9.90
N PRO A 139 2.97 19.92 -9.43
CA PRO A 139 3.07 18.47 -9.27
C PRO A 139 3.63 17.79 -10.52
N GLY A 140 4.42 16.73 -10.32
CA GLY A 140 5.09 15.97 -11.37
C GLY A 140 6.37 16.60 -11.91
N THR A 141 6.72 17.80 -11.46
CA THR A 141 7.95 18.49 -11.89
C THR A 141 9.12 18.22 -10.96
N ARG A 142 10.35 18.38 -11.47
CA ARG A 142 11.55 18.24 -10.64
C ARG A 142 11.62 19.27 -9.50
N GLY A 143 11.05 20.47 -9.69
CA GLY A 143 11.03 21.50 -8.64
C GLY A 143 10.09 21.11 -7.50
N TYR A 144 8.93 20.53 -7.80
CA TYR A 144 8.00 20.04 -6.78
C TYR A 144 8.58 18.87 -5.96
N TYR A 145 9.23 17.91 -6.63
CA TYR A 145 9.98 16.86 -5.95
C TYR A 145 11.02 17.43 -4.96
N LEU A 146 11.82 18.41 -5.41
CA LEU A 146 12.82 19.05 -4.56
C LEU A 146 12.16 19.77 -3.38
N LEU A 147 11.01 20.40 -3.59
CA LEU A 147 10.27 21.04 -2.51
C LEU A 147 9.87 20.04 -1.43
N LEU A 148 9.30 18.88 -1.80
CA LEU A 148 8.99 17.81 -0.86
C LEU A 148 10.24 17.33 -0.11
N HIS A 149 11.33 17.09 -0.84
CA HIS A 149 12.61 16.67 -0.27
C HIS A 149 13.14 17.65 0.80
N GLU A 150 13.17 18.95 0.49
CA GLU A 150 13.69 19.95 1.42
C GLU A 150 12.75 20.19 2.62
N ILE A 151 11.44 20.02 2.44
CA ILE A 151 10.49 19.98 3.55
C ILE A 151 10.83 18.79 4.45
N GLY A 152 11.07 17.59 3.90
CA GLY A 152 11.51 16.42 4.66
C GLY A 152 12.72 16.70 5.57
N HIS A 153 13.76 17.36 5.04
CA HIS A 153 14.89 17.82 5.86
C HIS A 153 14.48 18.79 6.96
N SER A 154 13.63 19.78 6.67
CA SER A 154 13.13 20.74 7.67
C SER A 154 12.31 20.10 8.79
N LEU A 155 11.82 18.88 8.56
CA LEU A 155 11.08 18.06 9.50
C LEU A 155 11.94 17.04 10.24
N GLY A 156 13.20 16.83 9.83
CA GLY A 156 14.16 15.99 10.54
C GLY A 156 14.64 14.76 9.78
N LEU A 157 14.19 14.56 8.54
CA LEU A 157 14.65 13.46 7.70
C LEU A 157 16.08 13.72 7.20
N LYS A 158 16.86 12.66 7.03
CA LYS A 158 18.17 12.67 6.37
C LYS A 158 18.11 11.92 5.05
N HIS A 159 19.16 12.08 4.23
CA HIS A 159 19.34 11.24 3.05
C HIS A 159 19.50 9.78 3.43
N THR A 160 18.89 8.92 2.62
CA THR A 160 18.85 7.45 2.71
C THR A 160 20.22 6.78 2.66
N PHE A 161 21.24 7.46 2.13
CA PHE A 161 22.61 6.96 1.94
C PHE A 161 23.65 7.61 2.88
N THR A 162 23.20 8.36 3.90
CA THR A 162 24.09 9.07 4.83
C THR A 162 23.91 8.62 6.28
N GLY A 163 24.95 8.68 7.11
CA GLY A 163 24.88 8.36 8.54
C GLY A 163 25.12 6.89 8.87
N ASP A 164 24.74 6.49 10.09
CA ASP A 164 25.06 5.18 10.65
C ASP A 164 24.20 4.03 10.09
N SER A 165 23.02 4.37 9.56
CA SER A 165 22.07 3.45 8.93
C SER A 165 21.67 3.99 7.56
N THR A 166 21.69 3.14 6.53
CA THR A 166 21.36 3.50 5.15
C THR A 166 20.46 2.46 4.52
N LEU A 167 19.67 2.83 3.51
CA LEU A 167 18.86 1.88 2.74
C LEU A 167 19.72 0.98 1.85
N PRO A 168 19.25 -0.24 1.52
CA PRO A 168 19.82 -1.05 0.46
C PRO A 168 19.74 -0.35 -0.91
N THR A 169 20.63 -0.69 -1.83
CA THR A 169 20.74 0.00 -3.14
C THR A 169 19.44 0.01 -3.96
N GLU A 170 18.65 -1.06 -3.91
CA GLU A 170 17.39 -1.15 -4.69
C GLU A 170 16.28 -0.28 -4.09
N GLU A 171 16.26 -0.18 -2.76
CA GLU A 171 15.28 0.62 -2.01
C GLU A 171 15.71 2.08 -1.83
N ASP A 172 16.99 2.40 -1.97
CA ASP A 172 17.49 3.76 -2.10
C ASP A 172 17.07 4.31 -3.47
N SER A 173 15.79 4.62 -3.62
CA SER A 173 15.24 5.22 -4.82
C SER A 173 13.99 6.02 -4.53
N TYR A 174 13.57 6.81 -5.52
CA TYR A 174 12.35 7.60 -5.49
C TYR A 174 11.08 6.76 -5.27
N GLN A 175 11.11 5.44 -5.45
CA GLN A 175 9.95 4.59 -5.16
C GLN A 175 9.66 4.49 -3.66
N TYR A 176 10.70 4.56 -2.82
CA TYR A 176 10.56 4.29 -1.39
C TYR A 176 10.76 5.54 -0.53
N SER A 177 11.52 6.53 -1.02
CA SER A 177 11.78 7.76 -0.29
C SER A 177 12.05 8.96 -1.19
N ASN A 178 11.41 10.09 -0.89
CA ASN A 178 11.75 11.42 -1.38
C ASN A 178 13.16 11.85 -0.98
N MET A 179 13.78 11.23 0.03
CA MET A 179 15.12 11.56 0.51
C MET A 179 16.25 10.85 -0.24
N SER A 180 15.92 10.01 -1.23
CA SER A 180 16.88 9.42 -2.15
C SER A 180 17.33 10.41 -3.24
N TYR A 181 18.40 10.07 -3.96
CA TYR A 181 18.84 10.78 -5.17
C TYR A 181 18.68 9.97 -6.45
N THR A 182 18.27 8.71 -6.35
CA THR A 182 18.28 7.74 -7.44
C THR A 182 16.87 7.43 -7.94
N GLU A 183 16.74 7.30 -9.25
CA GLU A 183 15.51 6.81 -9.87
C GLU A 183 15.39 5.30 -9.66
N HIS A 184 14.17 4.78 -9.58
CA HIS A 184 13.97 3.34 -9.58
C HIS A 184 14.25 2.79 -11.00
N PRO A 185 15.03 1.69 -11.15
CA PRO A 185 15.41 1.16 -12.47
C PRO A 185 14.22 0.87 -13.40
N ASP A 186 13.10 0.41 -12.84
CA ASP A 186 11.90 0.06 -13.60
C ASP A 186 10.98 1.27 -13.88
N MET A 187 11.31 2.44 -13.31
CA MET A 187 10.56 3.69 -13.46
C MET A 187 11.49 4.87 -13.75
N PRO A 188 12.22 4.84 -14.88
CA PRO A 188 13.02 5.99 -15.29
C PRO A 188 12.11 7.21 -15.45
N ASP A 189 12.62 8.37 -15.05
CA ASP A 189 11.93 9.67 -15.07
C ASP A 189 10.72 9.83 -14.12
N ALA A 190 10.26 8.77 -13.44
CA ALA A 190 9.16 8.90 -12.47
C ALA A 190 9.59 9.75 -11.27
N ARG A 191 8.66 10.56 -10.76
CA ARG A 191 8.88 11.46 -9.62
C ARG A 191 7.76 11.32 -8.60
N PRO A 192 8.10 11.25 -7.30
CA PRO A 192 7.16 11.36 -6.21
C PRO A 192 6.38 12.66 -6.25
N GLU A 193 5.06 12.56 -6.13
CA GLU A 193 4.18 13.71 -5.87
C GLU A 193 3.71 13.76 -4.41
N THR A 194 3.92 12.68 -3.66
CA THR A 194 3.62 12.56 -2.25
C THR A 194 4.86 12.14 -1.47
N PRO A 195 4.90 12.32 -0.14
CA PRO A 195 5.85 11.60 0.72
C PRO A 195 5.72 10.09 0.47
N GLN A 196 6.84 9.40 0.27
CA GLN A 196 6.83 7.96 -0.03
C GLN A 196 6.85 7.11 1.24
N LEU A 197 6.67 5.81 1.07
CA LEU A 197 6.48 4.82 2.13
C LEU A 197 7.38 5.02 3.36
N TYR A 198 8.69 5.14 3.18
CA TYR A 198 9.61 5.28 4.30
C TYR A 198 9.63 6.69 4.89
N ASP A 199 9.37 7.72 4.08
CA ASP A 199 9.23 9.09 4.57
C ASP A 199 8.04 9.22 5.49
N ILE A 200 6.90 8.61 5.11
CA ILE A 200 5.68 8.59 5.92
C ILE A 200 5.97 7.96 7.28
N ALA A 201 6.56 6.76 7.31
CA ALA A 201 6.92 6.07 8.55
C ALA A 201 7.84 6.92 9.45
N ALA A 202 8.88 7.52 8.88
CA ALA A 202 9.84 8.33 9.63
C ALA A 202 9.21 9.61 10.19
N ILE A 203 8.36 10.30 9.41
CA ILE A 203 7.64 11.50 9.85
C ILE A 203 6.63 11.16 10.95
N GLN A 204 5.86 10.09 10.78
CA GLN A 204 4.90 9.64 11.80
C GLN A 204 5.60 9.19 13.08
N HIS A 205 6.79 8.59 12.98
CA HIS A 205 7.61 8.29 14.16
C HIS A 205 8.00 9.55 14.93
N LEU A 206 8.31 10.66 14.25
CA LEU A 206 8.65 11.92 14.90
C LEU A 206 7.41 12.63 15.48
N TYR A 207 6.30 12.67 14.75
CA TYR A 207 5.19 13.62 15.01
C TYR A 207 3.80 12.98 15.21
N GLY A 208 3.68 11.67 15.10
CA GLY A 208 2.43 10.93 15.20
C GLY A 208 1.69 10.87 13.86
N THR A 209 0.62 10.08 13.82
CA THR A 209 -0.24 9.92 12.64
C THR A 209 -1.39 10.93 12.64
N ASN A 210 -2.03 11.13 11.48
CA ASN A 210 -3.29 11.87 11.38
C ASN A 210 -4.40 10.96 10.86
N ASN A 211 -5.20 10.43 11.78
CA ASN A 211 -6.28 9.48 11.47
C ASN A 211 -7.58 10.18 11.04
N ASN A 212 -7.60 11.52 10.88
CA ASN A 212 -8.78 12.22 10.34
C ASN A 212 -8.73 12.34 8.81
N THR A 213 -7.55 12.15 8.21
CA THR A 213 -7.36 12.21 6.77
C THR A 213 -8.07 11.02 6.14
N ARG A 214 -9.01 11.29 5.23
CA ARG A 214 -9.74 10.22 4.52
C ARG A 214 -10.39 9.19 5.46
N SER A 215 -10.86 9.61 6.63
CA SER A 215 -11.39 8.71 7.67
C SER A 215 -12.79 8.10 7.36
N GLY A 216 -13.15 7.95 6.10
CA GLY A 216 -14.40 7.32 5.67
C GLY A 216 -14.11 6.41 4.48
N ASN A 217 -15.14 5.79 3.91
CA ASN A 217 -14.93 4.82 2.84
C ASN A 217 -14.39 5.52 1.57
N ASN A 218 -13.18 5.15 1.19
CA ASN A 218 -12.38 5.76 0.14
C ASN A 218 -12.05 4.75 -0.96
N PHE A 219 -11.93 5.26 -2.18
CA PHE A 219 -11.63 4.46 -3.37
C PHE A 219 -10.33 4.94 -3.98
N TYR A 220 -9.41 4.01 -4.20
CA TYR A 220 -8.08 4.25 -4.75
C TYR A 220 -7.96 3.54 -6.08
N SER A 221 -7.27 4.14 -7.04
CA SER A 221 -7.05 3.56 -8.36
C SER A 221 -5.76 4.10 -8.94
N TRP A 222 -5.12 3.33 -9.81
CA TRP A 222 -3.97 3.81 -10.55
C TRP A 222 -4.30 4.97 -11.49
N ALA A 223 -3.40 5.95 -11.55
CA ALA A 223 -3.40 6.93 -12.62
C ALA A 223 -3.23 6.23 -13.99
N THR A 224 -4.06 6.60 -14.96
CA THR A 224 -4.18 5.95 -16.28
C THR A 224 -2.90 5.95 -17.14
N ASP A 225 -1.91 6.77 -16.80
CA ASP A 225 -0.65 6.97 -17.55
C ASP A 225 0.65 6.65 -16.77
N ALA A 226 0.54 6.10 -15.55
CA ALA A 226 1.60 5.47 -14.75
C ALA A 226 3.06 5.90 -15.05
N THR A 227 3.36 7.16 -14.73
CA THR A 227 4.70 7.72 -14.49
C THR A 227 4.87 8.30 -13.08
N PHE A 228 3.86 8.17 -12.23
CA PHE A 228 3.83 8.70 -10.87
C PHE A 228 3.95 7.59 -9.84
N ILE A 229 4.50 7.94 -8.68
CA ILE A 229 4.68 7.04 -7.54
C ILE A 229 3.90 7.66 -6.37
N GLU A 230 2.89 6.95 -5.89
CA GLU A 230 2.02 7.39 -4.82
C GLU A 230 2.04 6.37 -3.67
N THR A 231 2.01 6.90 -2.44
CA THR A 231 1.76 6.10 -1.24
C THR A 231 0.44 6.55 -0.60
N ILE A 232 -0.47 5.61 -0.40
CA ILE A 232 -1.76 5.82 0.27
C ILE A 232 -1.50 5.91 1.78
N TRP A 233 -1.98 6.99 2.38
CA TRP A 233 -2.26 7.05 3.81
C TRP A 233 -3.78 7.15 3.98
N ASP A 234 -4.38 6.26 4.76
CA ASP A 234 -5.79 6.32 5.07
C ASP A 234 -6.00 6.38 6.59
N GLY A 235 -6.85 7.29 7.04
CA GLY A 235 -7.17 7.51 8.46
C GLY A 235 -8.19 6.51 9.02
N GLY A 236 -8.82 5.72 8.14
CA GLY A 236 -9.71 4.61 8.44
C GLY A 236 -11.00 4.68 7.65
N GLY A 237 -11.76 3.61 7.65
CA GLY A 237 -12.93 3.51 6.78
C GLY A 237 -13.15 2.07 6.41
N THR A 238 -13.74 1.87 5.24
CA THR A 238 -13.68 0.59 4.55
C THR A 238 -13.36 0.94 3.11
N ASP A 239 -12.12 0.68 2.74
CA ASP A 239 -11.45 1.31 1.62
C ASP A 239 -11.11 0.28 0.56
N THR A 240 -11.08 0.71 -0.69
CA THR A 240 -10.96 -0.22 -1.82
C THR A 240 -9.95 0.26 -2.85
N ILE A 241 -9.01 -0.61 -3.22
CA ILE A 241 -8.20 -0.42 -4.43
C ILE A 241 -8.96 -1.01 -5.63
N ILE A 242 -9.16 -0.20 -6.67
CA ILE A 242 -9.95 -0.54 -7.85
C ILE A 242 -9.09 -0.51 -9.11
N ALA A 243 -8.95 -1.68 -9.73
CA ALA A 243 -8.33 -1.90 -11.03
C ALA A 243 -9.34 -2.09 -12.18
N ALA A 244 -10.64 -1.89 -11.96
CA ALA A 244 -11.70 -2.21 -12.93
C ALA A 244 -11.54 -1.65 -14.36
N ASN A 245 -10.75 -0.59 -14.55
CA ASN A 245 -10.45 -0.03 -15.88
C ASN A 245 -9.15 -0.56 -16.51
N GLN A 246 -8.42 -1.43 -15.82
CA GLN A 246 -7.16 -2.02 -16.29
C GLN A 246 -7.45 -3.24 -17.16
N THR A 247 -6.81 -3.26 -18.33
CA THR A 247 -6.87 -4.41 -19.26
C THR A 247 -5.62 -5.27 -19.21
N ARG A 248 -4.65 -4.86 -18.40
CA ARG A 248 -3.42 -5.61 -18.11
C ARG A 248 -3.63 -6.27 -16.76
N ASN A 249 -2.95 -7.40 -16.56
CA ASN A 249 -2.78 -8.01 -15.25
C ASN A 249 -2.35 -6.96 -14.24
N VAL A 250 -2.99 -6.93 -13.08
CA VAL A 250 -2.59 -6.13 -11.91
C VAL A 250 -2.18 -7.05 -10.77
N GLU A 251 -1.31 -6.53 -9.93
CA GLU A 251 -1.02 -7.13 -8.62
C GLU A 251 -1.48 -6.15 -7.55
N ILE A 252 -2.41 -6.58 -6.71
CA ILE A 252 -2.95 -5.81 -5.59
C ILE A 252 -2.53 -6.49 -4.31
N ASN A 253 -1.83 -5.76 -3.44
CA ASN A 253 -1.45 -6.23 -2.12
C ASN A 253 -1.98 -5.25 -1.08
N LEU A 254 -2.85 -5.74 -0.20
CA LEU A 254 -3.54 -4.93 0.80
C LEU A 254 -2.76 -4.82 2.11
N LYS A 255 -1.59 -5.44 2.22
CA LYS A 255 -0.77 -5.35 3.44
C LYS A 255 -0.13 -3.97 3.58
N PRO A 256 -0.15 -3.35 4.77
CA PRO A 256 0.61 -2.13 5.02
C PRO A 256 2.09 -2.29 4.68
N GLY A 257 2.66 -1.29 4.02
CA GLY A 257 4.04 -1.30 3.52
C GLY A 257 4.29 -2.11 2.26
N SER A 258 3.23 -2.62 1.62
CA SER A 258 3.35 -3.30 0.33
C SER A 258 3.14 -2.35 -0.85
N PHE A 259 3.53 -2.83 -2.04
CA PHE A 259 3.30 -2.17 -3.31
C PHE A 259 2.31 -2.99 -4.13
N SER A 260 1.46 -2.27 -4.86
CA SER A 260 0.59 -2.79 -5.90
C SER A 260 1.07 -2.26 -7.26
N SER A 261 0.85 -3.05 -8.32
CA SER A 261 1.46 -2.81 -9.63
C SER A 261 0.52 -3.08 -10.80
N ILE A 262 0.80 -2.44 -11.95
CA ILE A 262 0.17 -2.80 -13.23
C ILE A 262 1.21 -3.53 -14.10
N GLY A 263 0.90 -4.77 -14.45
CA GLY A 263 1.73 -5.68 -15.24
C GLY A 263 2.01 -7.00 -14.52
N SER A 264 2.38 -8.04 -15.28
CA SER A 264 2.77 -9.34 -14.73
C SER A 264 4.06 -9.24 -13.90
N TYR A 265 4.08 -9.95 -12.76
CA TYR A 265 5.21 -10.14 -11.84
C TYR A 265 6.44 -10.81 -12.49
N ASP A 266 6.34 -11.32 -13.72
CA ASP A 266 7.46 -11.93 -14.46
C ASP A 266 8.62 -10.98 -14.80
N GLY A 267 8.59 -9.75 -14.27
CA GLY A 267 9.66 -8.78 -14.31
C GLY A 267 9.86 -8.13 -15.68
N SER A 268 9.02 -8.47 -16.67
CA SER A 268 9.20 -7.90 -18.01
C SER A 268 8.54 -6.53 -18.17
N ASN A 269 7.51 -6.18 -17.38
CA ASN A 269 6.76 -4.92 -17.51
C ASN A 269 5.95 -4.46 -16.27
N ALA A 270 6.18 -5.02 -15.07
CA ALA A 270 5.48 -4.57 -13.86
C ALA A 270 5.86 -3.13 -13.51
N LYS A 271 4.86 -2.29 -13.23
CA LYS A 271 5.05 -0.91 -12.78
C LYS A 271 4.43 -0.75 -11.39
N ASN A 272 5.26 -0.69 -10.35
CA ASN A 272 4.89 -0.33 -8.96
C ASN A 272 4.60 1.17 -8.78
N ASN A 273 3.34 1.56 -8.75
CA ASN A 273 2.94 2.97 -8.71
C ASN A 273 1.97 3.30 -7.57
N LEU A 274 1.56 2.30 -6.79
CA LEU A 274 0.68 2.49 -5.65
C LEU A 274 1.19 1.69 -4.45
N ALA A 275 1.67 2.39 -3.42
CA ALA A 275 2.04 1.78 -2.14
C ALA A 275 0.97 2.05 -1.09
N ILE A 276 0.92 1.20 -0.06
CA ILE A 276 0.12 1.45 1.15
C ILE A 276 1.08 1.81 2.27
N ALA A 277 0.88 2.96 2.91
CA ALA A 277 1.70 3.39 4.03
C ALA A 277 1.64 2.39 5.19
N TYR A 278 2.67 2.43 6.05
CA TYR A 278 2.56 1.80 7.35
C TYR A 278 1.47 2.46 8.16
N GLY A 279 0.70 1.65 8.89
CA GLY A 279 -0.44 2.11 9.67
C GLY A 279 -0.77 1.13 10.79
N ASP A 280 -1.63 1.56 11.72
CA ASP A 280 -2.24 0.62 12.68
C ASP A 280 -3.48 -0.04 12.07
N GLN A 281 -4.16 -0.87 12.86
CA GLN A 281 -5.35 -1.61 12.43
C GLN A 281 -6.52 -0.73 11.93
N ASN A 282 -6.48 0.58 12.16
CA ASN A 282 -7.49 1.54 11.67
C ASN A 282 -7.03 2.28 10.40
N ASN A 283 -5.84 1.99 9.87
CA ASN A 283 -5.24 2.70 8.73
C ASN A 283 -4.94 1.73 7.57
N ILE A 284 -5.71 0.66 7.48
CA ILE A 284 -5.53 -0.40 6.48
C ILE A 284 -6.45 -0.15 5.29
N ILE A 285 -6.22 -0.88 4.19
CA ILE A 285 -7.13 -0.96 3.07
C ILE A 285 -7.71 -2.37 3.06
N GLU A 286 -9.02 -2.51 3.09
CA GLU A 286 -9.69 -3.80 3.29
C GLU A 286 -10.01 -4.51 1.97
N ASN A 287 -10.30 -3.76 0.91
CA ASN A 287 -10.93 -4.33 -0.27
C ASN A 287 -10.12 -4.12 -1.54
N ALA A 288 -10.34 -5.03 -2.51
CA ALA A 288 -9.71 -4.97 -3.82
C ALA A 288 -10.67 -5.42 -4.91
N ILE A 289 -10.60 -4.73 -6.05
CA ILE A 289 -11.29 -5.11 -7.28
C ILE A 289 -10.26 -5.16 -8.41
N GLY A 290 -10.11 -6.32 -9.05
CA GLY A 290 -9.32 -6.56 -10.25
C GLY A 290 -9.89 -5.87 -11.50
N GLY A 291 -9.22 -6.08 -12.62
CA GLY A 291 -9.53 -5.57 -13.93
C GLY A 291 -10.05 -6.67 -14.86
N SER A 292 -9.64 -6.62 -16.13
CA SER A 292 -9.97 -7.66 -17.11
C SER A 292 -8.75 -8.51 -17.49
N GLY A 293 -7.67 -8.41 -16.70
CA GLY A 293 -6.44 -9.16 -16.90
C GLY A 293 -6.40 -10.38 -15.98
N ASN A 294 -5.33 -11.16 -16.05
CA ASN A 294 -5.12 -12.24 -15.08
C ASN A 294 -4.43 -11.64 -13.86
N ASP A 295 -5.21 -11.32 -12.85
CA ASP A 295 -4.81 -10.50 -11.73
C ASP A 295 -4.34 -11.33 -10.54
N VAL A 296 -3.53 -10.71 -9.69
CA VAL A 296 -3.09 -11.27 -8.41
C VAL A 296 -3.57 -10.35 -7.31
N ILE A 297 -4.45 -10.85 -6.45
CA ILE A 297 -4.99 -10.08 -5.32
C ILE A 297 -4.59 -10.77 -4.02
N ARG A 298 -3.99 -10.02 -3.10
CA ARG A 298 -3.59 -10.48 -1.77
C ARG A 298 -4.25 -9.59 -0.72
N GLY A 299 -5.11 -10.19 0.08
CA GLY A 299 -5.70 -9.58 1.26
C GLY A 299 -4.69 -9.34 2.38
N ASN A 300 -5.22 -9.00 3.54
CA ASN A 300 -4.48 -8.76 4.76
C ASN A 300 -5.14 -9.49 5.94
N ASN A 301 -4.95 -9.00 7.17
CA ASN A 301 -5.43 -9.72 8.35
C ASN A 301 -6.85 -9.31 8.79
N ALA A 302 -7.53 -8.47 8.02
CA ALA A 302 -8.90 -8.04 8.28
C ALA A 302 -9.84 -8.78 7.34
N ASP A 303 -11.13 -8.79 7.66
CA ASP A 303 -12.17 -9.27 6.75
C ASP A 303 -12.13 -8.42 5.46
N ASN A 304 -11.83 -9.05 4.33
CA ASN A 304 -11.65 -8.39 3.04
C ASN A 304 -12.79 -8.74 2.06
N GLU A 305 -13.15 -7.79 1.19
CA GLU A 305 -13.92 -8.07 -0.03
C GLU A 305 -13.01 -8.00 -1.25
N LEU A 306 -12.78 -9.16 -1.89
CA LEU A 306 -11.81 -9.35 -2.98
C LEU A 306 -12.51 -9.87 -4.24
N TYR A 307 -12.41 -9.13 -5.34
CA TYR A 307 -13.08 -9.46 -6.60
C TYR A 307 -12.08 -9.51 -7.77
N GLY A 308 -11.91 -10.65 -8.43
CA GLY A 308 -11.02 -10.82 -9.60
C GLY A 308 -11.57 -10.15 -10.86
N SER A 309 -12.86 -10.40 -11.14
CA SER A 309 -13.66 -9.88 -12.27
C SER A 309 -13.54 -10.72 -13.54
N ASN A 310 -12.63 -10.41 -14.47
CA ASN A 310 -12.46 -11.25 -15.67
C ASN A 310 -10.98 -11.58 -15.80
N GLY A 311 -10.68 -12.76 -16.33
CA GLY A 311 -9.33 -13.26 -16.46
C GLY A 311 -9.13 -14.45 -15.53
N ASN A 312 -8.01 -15.13 -15.68
CA ASN A 312 -7.67 -16.24 -14.78
C ASN A 312 -6.92 -15.64 -13.59
N ASP A 313 -7.62 -15.42 -12.50
CA ASP A 313 -7.17 -14.65 -11.36
C ASP A 313 -6.60 -15.55 -10.25
N TYR A 314 -5.68 -14.98 -9.48
CA TYR A 314 -5.15 -15.58 -8.26
C TYR A 314 -5.51 -14.69 -7.08
N ILE A 315 -6.36 -15.17 -6.18
CA ILE A 315 -6.81 -14.39 -5.01
C ILE A 315 -6.49 -15.15 -3.73
N PHE A 316 -5.88 -14.45 -2.78
CA PHE A 316 -5.58 -14.98 -1.44
C PHE A 316 -6.07 -14.01 -0.36
N GLY A 317 -7.01 -14.45 0.49
CA GLY A 317 -7.61 -13.66 1.57
C GLY A 317 -6.66 -13.35 2.74
N ASP A 318 -5.87 -14.36 3.14
CA ASP A 318 -4.92 -14.34 4.27
C ASP A 318 -5.55 -14.64 5.63
N LEU A 319 -5.87 -13.65 6.47
CA LEU A 319 -6.59 -13.89 7.72
C LEU A 319 -7.82 -12.98 7.78
N GLY A 320 -8.89 -13.41 8.45
CA GLY A 320 -10.16 -12.69 8.46
C GLY A 320 -11.26 -13.58 7.91
N GLY A 321 -12.51 -13.17 8.06
CA GLY A 321 -13.62 -13.79 7.33
C GLY A 321 -13.82 -13.09 6.00
N ASP A 322 -13.15 -13.59 4.96
CA ASP A 322 -13.05 -12.93 3.67
C ASP A 322 -14.22 -13.28 2.75
N THR A 323 -14.60 -12.33 1.90
CA THR A 323 -15.51 -12.55 0.78
C THR A 323 -14.72 -12.46 -0.52
N ILE A 324 -14.59 -13.59 -1.21
CA ILE A 324 -13.78 -13.73 -2.41
C ILE A 324 -14.67 -14.13 -3.60
N SER A 325 -14.51 -13.44 -4.73
CA SER A 325 -15.14 -13.80 -6.01
C SER A 325 -14.10 -13.80 -7.13
N GLY A 326 -13.97 -14.92 -7.84
CA GLY A 326 -13.12 -15.05 -9.03
C GLY A 326 -13.70 -14.27 -10.20
N GLY A 327 -14.87 -14.69 -10.68
CA GLY A 327 -15.59 -14.03 -11.76
C GLY A 327 -15.60 -14.88 -13.03
N ASP A 328 -15.21 -14.31 -14.17
CA ASP A 328 -15.08 -15.02 -15.43
C ASP A 328 -13.61 -15.45 -15.63
N GLY A 329 -13.34 -16.73 -15.85
CA GLY A 329 -11.99 -17.27 -16.08
C GLY A 329 -11.74 -18.53 -15.26
N ASP A 330 -10.60 -19.18 -15.46
CA ASP A 330 -10.21 -20.32 -14.61
C ASP A 330 -9.41 -19.77 -13.42
N ASP A 331 -10.07 -19.62 -12.27
CA ASP A 331 -9.55 -18.89 -11.11
C ASP A 331 -8.90 -19.79 -10.06
N SER A 332 -8.01 -19.21 -9.26
CA SER A 332 -7.37 -19.86 -8.10
C SER A 332 -7.60 -19.02 -6.86
N LEU A 333 -8.52 -19.47 -6.01
CA LEU A 333 -9.07 -18.73 -4.88
C LEU A 333 -8.76 -19.43 -3.56
N TYR A 334 -8.15 -18.69 -2.63
CA TYR A 334 -7.72 -19.21 -1.34
C TYR A 334 -8.24 -18.28 -0.23
N GLY A 335 -9.06 -18.82 0.68
CA GLY A 335 -9.62 -18.10 1.82
C GLY A 335 -8.52 -17.71 2.80
N GLY A 336 -8.02 -18.68 3.56
CA GLY A 336 -6.88 -18.45 4.43
C GLY A 336 -7.16 -18.93 5.84
N GLY A 337 -7.36 -17.99 6.76
CA GLY A 337 -7.76 -18.31 8.12
C GLY A 337 -8.89 -17.42 8.59
N GLY A 338 -9.98 -18.03 9.04
CA GLY A 338 -11.23 -17.35 9.35
C GLY A 338 -12.36 -18.04 8.57
N ASN A 339 -13.59 -17.57 8.72
CA ASN A 339 -14.73 -18.21 8.06
C ASN A 339 -15.01 -17.46 6.76
N ASP A 340 -14.58 -18.04 5.65
CA ASP A 340 -14.53 -17.39 4.35
C ASP A 340 -15.74 -17.74 3.48
N SER A 341 -16.08 -16.83 2.57
CA SER A 341 -17.09 -17.04 1.53
C SER A 341 -16.45 -16.87 0.16
N ILE A 342 -16.23 -17.99 -0.54
CA ILE A 342 -15.50 -18.05 -1.82
C ILE A 342 -16.45 -18.48 -2.95
N LEU A 343 -16.49 -17.67 -4.00
CA LEU A 343 -17.25 -17.90 -5.23
C LEU A 343 -16.29 -17.97 -6.43
N GLY A 344 -16.25 -19.11 -7.12
CA GLY A 344 -15.47 -19.32 -8.35
C GLY A 344 -16.03 -18.46 -9.48
N GLY A 345 -17.19 -18.87 -10.00
CA GLY A 345 -17.91 -18.13 -11.02
C GLY A 345 -18.02 -18.93 -12.32
N ALA A 346 -17.42 -18.43 -13.39
CA ALA A 346 -17.49 -19.07 -14.70
C ALA A 346 -16.11 -19.46 -15.20
N GLY A 347 -15.85 -20.76 -15.33
CA GLY A 347 -14.57 -21.32 -15.74
C GLY A 347 -14.24 -22.52 -14.86
N ASP A 348 -13.15 -23.23 -15.18
CA ASP A 348 -12.74 -24.39 -14.36
C ASP A 348 -11.94 -23.89 -13.14
N ASP A 349 -12.60 -23.68 -12.01
CA ASP A 349 -12.04 -22.98 -10.86
C ASP A 349 -11.38 -23.90 -9.82
N THR A 350 -10.42 -23.35 -9.06
CA THR A 350 -9.83 -24.01 -7.88
C THR A 350 -10.05 -23.17 -6.63
N LEU A 351 -10.83 -23.69 -5.69
CA LEU A 351 -11.20 -23.03 -4.43
C LEU A 351 -10.64 -23.80 -3.24
N ASN A 352 -10.09 -23.09 -2.26
CA ASN A 352 -9.65 -23.69 -1.00
C ASN A 352 -9.94 -22.76 0.20
N GLY A 353 -10.68 -23.26 1.18
CA GLY A 353 -11.04 -22.52 2.41
C GLY A 353 -9.89 -22.40 3.42
N TRP A 354 -9.17 -23.52 3.62
CA TRP A 354 -8.11 -23.71 4.61
C TRP A 354 -8.60 -23.83 6.06
N TYR A 355 -8.59 -22.76 6.85
CA TYR A 355 -8.91 -22.84 8.28
C TYR A 355 -10.16 -22.03 8.59
N GLY A 356 -11.21 -22.69 9.06
CA GLY A 356 -12.44 -22.04 9.51
C GLY A 356 -13.65 -22.75 8.94
N ASP A 357 -14.84 -22.29 9.31
CA ASP A 357 -16.07 -22.84 8.75
C ASP A 357 -16.38 -22.08 7.45
N ASP A 358 -15.98 -22.63 6.31
CA ASP A 358 -15.95 -21.93 5.03
C ASP A 358 -17.17 -22.24 4.15
N THR A 359 -17.48 -21.32 3.23
CA THR A 359 -18.49 -21.52 2.18
C THR A 359 -17.85 -21.38 0.81
N LEU A 360 -17.75 -22.49 0.08
CA LEU A 360 -17.15 -22.56 -1.26
C LEU A 360 -18.22 -22.89 -2.31
N ARG A 361 -18.25 -22.12 -3.40
CA ARG A 361 -19.17 -22.32 -4.54
C ARG A 361 -18.41 -22.23 -5.85
N GLY A 362 -18.37 -23.31 -6.64
CA GLY A 362 -17.72 -23.35 -7.96
C GLY A 362 -18.54 -22.61 -9.02
N GLU A 363 -19.85 -22.84 -9.03
CA GLU A 363 -20.83 -22.34 -10.00
C GLU A 363 -20.77 -23.05 -11.35
N SER A 364 -20.05 -22.54 -12.36
CA SER A 364 -20.08 -23.13 -13.70
C SER A 364 -18.69 -23.46 -14.23
N GLY A 365 -18.45 -24.72 -14.54
CA GLY A 365 -17.13 -25.22 -14.91
C GLY A 365 -16.89 -26.57 -14.28
N ASN A 366 -15.73 -27.17 -14.51
CA ASN A 366 -15.30 -28.37 -13.79
C ASN A 366 -14.42 -27.92 -12.63
N ASP A 367 -15.05 -27.73 -11.48
CA ASP A 367 -14.41 -27.03 -10.36
C ASP A 367 -13.74 -27.99 -9.39
N THR A 368 -12.71 -27.52 -8.70
CA THR A 368 -12.07 -28.23 -7.59
C THR A 368 -12.23 -27.41 -6.32
N LEU A 369 -13.01 -27.93 -5.37
CA LEU A 369 -13.29 -27.29 -4.09
C LEU A 369 -12.69 -28.12 -2.96
N ASN A 370 -12.02 -27.46 -2.02
CA ASN A 370 -11.46 -28.10 -0.83
C ASN A 370 -11.72 -27.26 0.42
N GLY A 371 -12.57 -27.73 1.34
CA GLY A 371 -12.86 -27.05 2.62
C GLY A 371 -11.64 -27.00 3.53
N SER A 372 -11.00 -28.16 3.70
CA SER A 372 -9.80 -28.40 4.52
C SER A 372 -10.08 -28.58 6.02
N TYR A 373 -10.13 -27.51 6.83
CA TYR A 373 -10.34 -27.65 8.27
C TYR A 373 -11.51 -26.76 8.72
N GLY A 374 -12.48 -27.34 9.41
CA GLY A 374 -13.66 -26.64 9.92
C GLY A 374 -14.93 -27.31 9.40
N ASP A 375 -16.10 -26.86 9.86
CA ASP A 375 -17.37 -27.40 9.38
C ASP A 375 -17.78 -26.66 8.09
N ASP A 376 -17.44 -27.24 6.92
CA ASP A 376 -17.48 -26.53 5.64
C ASP A 376 -18.77 -26.75 4.83
N TYR A 377 -19.12 -25.76 4.00
CA TYR A 377 -20.16 -25.85 2.97
C TYR A 377 -19.53 -25.77 1.58
N LEU A 378 -19.69 -26.81 0.77
CA LEU A 378 -19.20 -26.86 -0.62
C LEU A 378 -20.35 -27.11 -1.61
N SER A 379 -20.34 -26.38 -2.73
CA SER A 379 -21.27 -26.57 -3.83
C SER A 379 -20.54 -26.47 -5.17
N GLY A 380 -20.51 -27.56 -5.95
CA GLY A 380 -19.89 -27.60 -7.28
C GLY A 380 -20.67 -26.74 -8.27
N GLY A 381 -21.90 -27.14 -8.57
CA GLY A 381 -22.81 -26.36 -9.41
C GLY A 381 -23.10 -27.06 -10.73
N SER A 382 -22.47 -26.63 -11.82
CA SER A 382 -22.64 -27.26 -13.12
C SER A 382 -21.31 -27.59 -13.76
N GLY A 383 -21.13 -28.86 -14.10
CA GLY A 383 -19.89 -29.40 -14.68
C GLY A 383 -19.45 -30.60 -13.87
N ASN A 384 -18.29 -31.19 -14.18
CA ASN A 384 -17.86 -32.37 -13.43
C ASN A 384 -16.94 -31.93 -12.30
N ASP A 385 -17.49 -31.79 -11.11
CA ASP A 385 -16.83 -31.13 -10.00
C ASP A 385 -16.13 -32.13 -9.07
N SER A 386 -15.09 -31.66 -8.39
CA SER A 386 -14.37 -32.41 -7.35
C SER A 386 -14.42 -31.66 -6.03
N LEU A 387 -15.21 -32.17 -5.08
CA LEU A 387 -15.41 -31.59 -3.76
C LEU A 387 -14.74 -32.44 -2.68
N LEU A 388 -13.88 -31.82 -1.89
CA LEU A 388 -13.21 -32.39 -0.73
C LEU A 388 -13.66 -31.61 0.52
N GLY A 389 -14.34 -32.26 1.46
CA GLY A 389 -14.76 -31.66 2.73
C GLY A 389 -13.56 -31.34 3.60
N GLY A 390 -12.96 -32.39 4.17
CA GLY A 390 -11.74 -32.28 4.95
C GLY A 390 -11.94 -32.76 6.38
N GLU A 391 -11.33 -32.08 7.35
CA GLU A 391 -11.60 -32.31 8.77
C GLU A 391 -12.76 -31.43 9.23
N GLY A 392 -13.91 -32.03 9.57
CA GLY A 392 -15.09 -31.25 9.91
C GLY A 392 -16.38 -32.05 9.78
N SER A 393 -17.50 -31.45 10.16
CA SER A 393 -18.82 -31.97 9.76
C SER A 393 -19.30 -31.20 8.53
N ASP A 394 -18.96 -31.72 7.36
CA ASP A 394 -19.07 -30.95 6.13
C ASP A 394 -20.40 -31.18 5.40
N THR A 395 -20.77 -30.22 4.56
CA THR A 395 -21.92 -30.33 3.66
C THR A 395 -21.49 -30.10 2.21
N LEU A 396 -21.57 -31.15 1.39
CA LEU A 396 -21.11 -31.16 0.00
C LEU A 396 -22.29 -31.38 -0.96
N TYR A 397 -22.43 -30.51 -1.95
CA TYR A 397 -23.40 -30.61 -3.04
C TYR A 397 -22.69 -30.66 -4.41
N GLY A 398 -22.80 -31.77 -5.15
CA GLY A 398 -22.20 -31.92 -6.49
C GLY A 398 -22.88 -30.99 -7.49
N GLY A 399 -24.16 -31.23 -7.75
CA GLY A 399 -24.98 -30.34 -8.57
C GLY A 399 -25.43 -31.03 -9.85
N ASN A 400 -25.02 -30.53 -11.01
CA ASN A 400 -25.33 -31.16 -12.30
C ASN A 400 -24.07 -31.77 -12.91
N ASN A 401 -24.25 -32.90 -13.59
CA ASN A 401 -23.22 -33.70 -14.25
C ASN A 401 -22.53 -34.64 -13.27
N ASN A 402 -21.36 -35.20 -13.62
CA ASN A 402 -20.81 -36.34 -12.88
C ASN A 402 -19.76 -35.84 -11.90
N ASP A 403 -20.08 -35.90 -10.62
CA ASP A 403 -19.26 -35.27 -9.59
C ASP A 403 -18.50 -36.29 -8.75
N TYR A 404 -17.41 -35.84 -8.14
CA TYR A 404 -16.65 -36.56 -7.13
C TYR A 404 -16.74 -35.82 -5.79
N LEU A 405 -17.32 -36.46 -4.77
CA LEU A 405 -17.45 -35.89 -3.43
C LEU A 405 -16.74 -36.82 -2.43
N PHE A 406 -15.88 -36.24 -1.58
CA PHE A 406 -15.23 -36.92 -0.48
C PHE A 406 -15.32 -36.09 0.82
N GLY A 407 -16.00 -36.60 1.85
CA GLY A 407 -16.15 -35.90 3.14
C GLY A 407 -14.88 -35.91 3.99
N ASP A 408 -14.13 -37.02 3.98
CA ASP A 408 -12.92 -37.26 4.76
C ASP A 408 -13.17 -37.54 6.26
N ILE A 409 -12.82 -36.66 7.20
CA ILE A 409 -12.96 -36.93 8.65
C ILE A 409 -14.08 -36.11 9.24
N GLY A 410 -15.10 -36.78 9.76
CA GLY A 410 -16.17 -36.20 10.55
C GLY A 410 -17.53 -36.69 10.10
N ASN A 411 -18.61 -35.99 10.45
CA ASN A 411 -19.96 -36.46 10.14
C ASN A 411 -20.52 -35.67 8.97
N ASP A 412 -20.38 -36.20 7.77
CA ASP A 412 -20.58 -35.41 6.56
C ASP A 412 -21.96 -35.63 5.93
N THR A 413 -22.43 -34.61 5.22
CA THR A 413 -23.61 -34.68 4.36
C THR A 413 -23.20 -34.49 2.91
N LEU A 414 -23.35 -35.54 2.09
CA LEU A 414 -23.02 -35.51 0.67
C LEU A 414 -24.29 -35.70 -0.16
N ASP A 415 -24.53 -34.80 -1.11
CA ASP A 415 -25.59 -34.91 -2.12
C ASP A 415 -25.00 -34.73 -3.52
N GLY A 416 -24.99 -35.80 -4.31
CA GLY A 416 -24.43 -35.81 -5.67
C GLY A 416 -25.28 -35.00 -6.65
N GLY A 417 -26.58 -34.84 -6.39
CA GLY A 417 -27.47 -34.15 -7.31
C GLY A 417 -27.79 -34.97 -8.57
N TYR A 418 -27.62 -34.36 -9.75
CA TYR A 418 -27.97 -34.95 -11.04
C TYR A 418 -26.74 -35.47 -11.76
N GLY A 419 -26.59 -36.79 -11.84
CA GLY A 419 -25.53 -37.33 -12.67
C GLY A 419 -25.23 -38.78 -12.41
N SER A 420 -24.00 -39.16 -12.70
CA SER A 420 -23.40 -40.42 -12.30
C SER A 420 -22.22 -40.12 -11.39
N ASP A 421 -22.53 -39.96 -10.11
CA ASP A 421 -21.63 -39.37 -9.13
C ASP A 421 -20.86 -40.42 -8.33
N SER A 422 -19.71 -40.01 -7.79
CA SER A 422 -18.84 -40.82 -6.94
C SER A 422 -18.75 -40.19 -5.56
N LEU A 423 -19.49 -40.73 -4.59
CA LEU A 423 -19.57 -40.20 -3.24
C LEU A 423 -18.89 -41.12 -2.24
N TYR A 424 -18.02 -40.54 -1.42
CA TYR A 424 -17.31 -41.21 -0.34
C TYR A 424 -17.46 -40.37 0.93
N GLY A 425 -18.19 -40.84 1.94
CA GLY A 425 -18.33 -40.11 3.21
C GLY A 425 -16.96 -40.01 3.91
N GLY A 426 -16.45 -41.14 4.38
CA GLY A 426 -15.09 -41.21 4.91
C GLY A 426 -15.10 -41.83 6.29
N GLY A 427 -14.49 -41.16 7.26
CA GLY A 427 -14.49 -41.55 8.66
C GLY A 427 -15.50 -40.76 9.46
N GLY A 428 -16.61 -41.40 9.86
CA GLY A 428 -17.61 -40.84 10.77
C GLY A 428 -18.99 -41.42 10.48
N ASP A 429 -20.03 -40.74 10.94
CA ASP A 429 -21.43 -41.11 10.69
C ASP A 429 -22.00 -40.23 9.55
N ASP A 430 -21.83 -40.69 8.31
CA ASP A 430 -22.14 -39.89 7.11
C ASP A 430 -23.57 -40.08 6.58
N SER A 431 -24.11 -39.03 5.96
CA SER A 431 -25.35 -39.04 5.18
C SER A 431 -25.04 -38.85 3.70
N VAL A 432 -25.29 -39.88 2.88
CA VAL A 432 -24.96 -39.87 1.45
C VAL A 432 -26.23 -40.04 0.61
N LEU A 433 -26.50 -39.06 -0.26
CA LEU A 433 -27.56 -39.04 -1.27
C LEU A 433 -26.92 -38.86 -2.65
N GLY A 434 -27.33 -39.63 -3.65
CA GLY A 434 -26.81 -39.47 -5.01
C GLY A 434 -27.69 -40.14 -6.04
#